data_AF-A0A0K0D220-F1
#
_entry.id   AF-A0A0K0D220-F1
#
_cell.length_a   1.000
_cell.length_b   1.000
_cell.length_c   1.000
_cell.angle_alpha   90.00
_cell.angle_beta   90.00
_cell.angle_gamma   90.00
#
_symmetry.space_group_name_H-M   'P 1'
#
loop_
_entity.id
_entity.type
_entity.pdbx_description
1 polymer ?
#
loop_
_entity_poly.entity_id
_entity_poly.type
_entity_poly.pdbx_seq_one_letter_code
_entity_poly.pdbx_strand_id
1 'polypeptide(L)'
;MEENEKDTFGMLVHSCYVDNGYGDRVDILSEKGCGLDAVLLSTPDYDDSLRLATKAYHVFKYADRPVLQFQCQITLCLKYDGGCDGITPPKNCPTLYGENGVPNQLDDYSRVYRRQYGHLNRNDSNLDFYAKKPSKMNPTT
;
A
#
# COMPACT_ATOMS: atom_id res chain seq x y z
N MET A 1 -17.43 -33.72 -13.58
CA MET A 1 -16.10 -33.31 -13.08
C MET A 1 -15.74 -32.05 -13.84
N GLU A 2 -15.85 -30.88 -13.21
CA GLU A 2 -15.66 -29.59 -13.88
C GLU A 2 -14.97 -28.63 -12.91
N GLU A 3 -13.65 -28.77 -12.76
CA GLU A 3 -12.83 -27.88 -11.92
C GLU A 3 -11.56 -27.35 -12.62
N ASN A 4 -11.36 -27.61 -13.92
CA ASN A 4 -10.18 -27.13 -14.63
C ASN A 4 -10.39 -25.88 -15.49
N GLU A 5 -11.61 -25.34 -15.60
CA GLU A 5 -11.84 -24.05 -16.29
C GLU A 5 -11.65 -22.85 -15.36
N LYS A 6 -11.70 -23.09 -14.04
CA LYS A 6 -11.58 -22.00 -13.10
C LYS A 6 -10.15 -21.50 -13.04
N ASP A 7 -9.10 -22.30 -13.25
CA ASP A 7 -7.69 -21.93 -12.98
C ASP A 7 -6.89 -21.26 -14.12
N THR A 8 -7.54 -20.50 -14.99
CA THR A 8 -6.92 -19.97 -16.23
C THR A 8 -6.03 -18.74 -16.02
N PHE A 9 -6.42 -17.84 -15.12
CA PHE A 9 -5.77 -16.54 -14.94
C PHE A 9 -5.09 -16.41 -13.57
N GLY A 10 -3.98 -15.66 -13.56
CA GLY A 10 -3.41 -15.02 -12.39
C GLY A 10 -3.55 -13.49 -12.48
N MET A 11 -3.29 -12.79 -11.39
CA MET A 11 -3.36 -11.34 -11.33
C MET A 11 -2.11 -10.71 -10.70
N LEU A 12 -1.81 -9.48 -11.12
CA LEU A 12 -0.90 -8.56 -10.46
C LEU A 12 -1.69 -7.32 -10.03
N VAL A 13 -1.69 -7.04 -8.73
CA VAL A 13 -2.16 -5.79 -8.16
C VAL A 13 -1.00 -4.79 -8.17
N HIS A 14 -1.18 -3.64 -8.82
CA HIS A 14 -0.14 -2.64 -8.95
C HIS A 14 -0.70 -1.22 -9.10
N SER A 15 0.19 -0.23 -9.11
CA SER A 15 -0.16 1.20 -9.30
C SER A 15 -1.27 1.66 -8.33
N CYS A 16 -1.18 1.24 -7.07
CA CYS A 16 -2.18 1.56 -6.07
C CYS A 16 -1.92 2.92 -5.43
N TYR A 17 -2.99 3.64 -5.12
CA TYR A 17 -2.94 4.88 -4.39
C TYR A 17 -4.14 5.06 -3.47
N VAL A 18 -3.95 5.93 -2.48
CA VAL A 18 -5.01 6.45 -1.62
C VAL A 18 -5.27 7.91 -2.01
N ASP A 19 -6.53 8.25 -2.21
CA ASP A 19 -6.98 9.63 -2.44
C ASP A 19 -8.06 10.04 -1.43
N ASN A 20 -8.13 11.33 -1.12
CA ASN A 20 -9.12 11.91 -0.21
C ASN A 20 -10.37 12.48 -0.92
N GLY A 21 -10.52 12.28 -2.23
CA GLY A 21 -11.63 12.77 -3.04
C GLY A 21 -11.50 14.24 -3.47
N TYR A 22 -10.44 14.94 -3.05
CA TYR A 22 -10.18 16.35 -3.37
C TYR A 22 -8.86 16.56 -4.13
N GLY A 23 -8.26 15.48 -4.63
CA GLY A 23 -7.03 15.52 -5.45
C GLY A 23 -5.75 15.28 -4.66
N ASP A 24 -5.81 15.03 -3.35
CA ASP A 24 -4.63 14.62 -2.58
C ASP A 24 -4.41 13.11 -2.68
N ARG A 25 -3.59 12.73 -3.66
CA ARG A 25 -3.15 11.36 -3.86
C ARG A 25 -1.81 11.03 -3.18
N VAL A 26 -1.70 9.82 -2.63
CA VAL A 26 -0.46 9.17 -2.15
C VAL A 26 -0.37 7.77 -2.75
N ASP A 27 0.72 7.47 -3.45
CA ASP A 27 0.96 6.13 -4.02
C ASP A 27 1.42 5.15 -2.93
N ILE A 28 0.89 3.93 -2.96
CA ILE A 28 1.16 2.88 -1.95
C ILE A 28 1.71 1.59 -2.57
N LEU A 29 1.35 1.26 -3.82
CA LEU A 29 2.04 0.23 -4.60
C LEU A 29 2.59 0.82 -5.90
N SER A 30 3.84 0.48 -6.22
CA SER A 30 4.47 0.81 -7.49
C SER A 30 3.79 0.13 -8.68
N GLU A 31 4.17 0.56 -9.90
CA GLU A 31 3.75 -0.09 -11.16
C GLU A 31 4.15 -1.56 -11.26
N LYS A 32 5.19 -1.97 -10.52
CA LYS A 32 5.62 -3.37 -10.45
C LYS A 32 4.91 -4.16 -9.36
N GLY A 33 3.95 -3.58 -8.64
CA GLY A 33 3.23 -4.24 -7.55
C GLY A 33 3.97 -4.32 -6.21
N CYS A 34 5.15 -3.69 -6.10
CA CYS A 34 5.88 -3.62 -4.83
C CYS A 34 5.33 -2.51 -3.93
N GLY A 35 5.25 -2.78 -2.63
CA GLY A 35 4.93 -1.79 -1.60
C GLY A 35 5.92 -0.64 -1.59
N LEU A 36 5.42 0.57 -1.35
CA LEU A 36 6.24 1.79 -1.25
C LEU A 36 6.47 2.24 0.20
N ASP A 37 5.62 1.81 1.13
CA ASP A 37 5.69 2.16 2.55
C ASP A 37 5.24 0.96 3.41
N ALA A 38 6.11 0.45 4.29
CA ALA A 38 5.83 -0.72 5.13
C ALA A 38 4.69 -0.51 6.13
N VAL A 39 4.40 0.73 6.49
CA VAL A 39 3.41 1.07 7.51
C VAL A 39 2.06 1.34 6.90
N LEU A 40 2.02 1.93 5.70
CA LEU A 40 0.78 2.04 4.95
C LEU A 40 0.41 0.68 4.37
N LEU A 41 1.09 0.25 3.30
CA LEU A 41 0.82 -1.02 2.65
C LEU A 41 2.13 -1.60 2.12
N SER A 42 2.59 -2.68 2.74
CA SER A 42 3.73 -3.42 2.24
C SER A 42 3.33 -4.33 1.07
N THR A 43 4.30 -4.99 0.44
CA THR A 43 4.06 -5.80 -0.76
C THR A 43 3.02 -6.90 -0.46
N PRO A 44 1.92 -7.01 -1.24
CA PRO A 44 0.90 -8.03 -1.03
C PRO A 44 1.46 -9.45 -1.18
N ASP A 45 0.98 -10.34 -0.32
CA ASP A 45 1.28 -11.76 -0.39
C ASP A 45 0.25 -12.42 -1.30
N TYR A 46 0.72 -13.17 -2.30
CA TYR A 46 -0.10 -13.88 -3.26
C TYR A 46 -0.21 -15.34 -2.85
N ASP A 47 -1.39 -15.92 -2.99
CA ASP A 47 -1.60 -17.35 -2.80
C ASP A 47 -1.06 -18.16 -4.00
N ASP A 48 -0.95 -19.47 -3.83
CA ASP A 48 -0.45 -20.37 -4.88
C ASP A 48 -1.30 -20.32 -6.16
N SER A 49 -2.58 -19.93 -6.04
CA SER A 49 -3.47 -19.76 -7.18
C SER A 49 -3.27 -18.42 -7.91
N LEU A 50 -2.44 -17.51 -7.41
CA LEU A 50 -2.16 -16.18 -7.97
C LEU A 50 -3.42 -15.32 -8.21
N ARG A 51 -4.52 -15.64 -7.51
CA ARG A 51 -5.82 -14.94 -7.65
C ARG A 51 -6.22 -14.20 -6.41
N LEU A 52 -5.55 -14.50 -5.31
CA LEU A 52 -5.75 -13.82 -4.05
C LEU A 52 -4.44 -13.13 -3.70
N ALA A 53 -4.51 -11.81 -3.61
CA ALA A 53 -3.44 -10.98 -3.09
C ALA A 53 -3.95 -10.35 -1.78
N THR A 54 -3.21 -10.52 -0.69
CA THR A 54 -3.63 -10.07 0.62
C THR A 54 -2.52 -9.34 1.35
N LYS A 55 -2.89 -8.31 2.10
CA LYS A 55 -2.03 -7.72 3.12
C LYS A 55 -2.86 -7.05 4.19
N ALA A 56 -2.37 -7.09 5.43
CA ALA A 56 -2.89 -6.26 6.49
C ALA A 56 -2.50 -4.80 6.22
N TYR A 57 -3.45 -3.89 6.41
CA TYR A 57 -3.26 -2.45 6.23
C TYR A 57 -3.53 -1.72 7.55
N HIS A 58 -2.69 -0.75 7.90
CA HIS A 58 -2.97 0.14 9.02
C HIS A 58 -3.83 1.31 8.54
N VAL A 59 -5.13 1.24 8.83
CA VAL A 59 -6.08 2.28 8.41
C VAL A 59 -5.83 3.57 9.20
N PHE A 60 -5.39 4.61 8.49
CA PHE A 60 -5.38 5.99 8.98
C PHE A 60 -6.64 6.70 8.48
N LYS A 61 -7.13 7.71 9.19
CA LYS A 61 -8.26 8.56 8.80
C LYS A 61 -7.85 10.02 8.92
N TYR A 62 -8.30 10.89 8.02
CA TYR A 62 -8.18 12.35 8.15
C TYR A 62 -9.34 12.94 8.99
N ALA A 63 -9.07 13.91 9.88
CA ALA A 63 -10.02 14.41 10.88
C ALA A 63 -11.23 15.03 10.21
N ASP A 64 -10.90 15.78 9.16
CA ASP A 64 -11.79 16.69 8.49
C ASP A 64 -12.19 16.13 7.12
N ARG A 65 -11.81 14.89 6.78
CA ARG A 65 -12.18 14.27 5.49
C ARG A 65 -13.06 13.05 5.71
N PRO A 66 -14.28 13.04 5.15
CA PRO A 66 -15.23 11.96 5.38
C PRO A 66 -14.91 10.68 4.59
N VAL A 67 -14.03 10.73 3.59
CA VAL A 67 -13.78 9.62 2.66
C VAL A 67 -12.28 9.43 2.40
N LEU A 68 -11.85 8.18 2.43
CA LEU A 68 -10.58 7.70 1.89
C LEU A 68 -10.88 6.65 0.83
N GLN A 69 -10.30 6.81 -0.36
CA GLN A 69 -10.51 5.91 -1.49
C GLN A 69 -9.22 5.21 -1.84
N PHE A 70 -9.25 3.88 -1.84
CA PHE A 70 -8.18 3.03 -2.33
C PHE A 70 -8.46 2.66 -3.77
N GLN A 71 -7.51 2.92 -4.66
CA GLN A 71 -7.64 2.62 -6.08
C GLN A 71 -6.38 1.92 -6.55
N CYS A 72 -6.54 0.82 -7.28
CA CYS A 72 -5.47 -0.01 -7.81
C CYS A 72 -5.74 -0.38 -9.26
N GLN A 73 -4.68 -0.64 -10.00
CA GLN A 73 -4.76 -1.29 -11.31
C GLN A 73 -4.50 -2.79 -11.14
N ILE A 74 -5.18 -3.59 -11.97
CA ILE A 74 -5.05 -5.04 -11.98
C ILE A 74 -4.62 -5.46 -13.38
N THR A 75 -3.48 -6.12 -13.47
CA THR A 75 -3.04 -6.80 -14.70
C THR A 75 -3.38 -8.28 -14.58
N LEU A 76 -4.02 -8.84 -15.60
CA LEU A 76 -4.30 -10.28 -15.68
C LEU A 76 -3.27 -10.96 -16.58
N CYS A 77 -2.82 -12.14 -16.18
CA CYS A 77 -1.95 -13.01 -16.97
C CYS A 77 -2.59 -14.37 -17.16
N LEU A 78 -2.36 -14.98 -18.33
CA LEU A 78 -2.71 -16.37 -18.59
C LEU A 78 -1.64 -17.26 -17.97
N LYS A 79 -2.04 -18.27 -17.20
CA LYS A 79 -1.08 -19.15 -16.51
C LYS A 79 -0.37 -20.14 -17.43
N TYR A 80 -0.97 -20.45 -18.59
CA TYR A 80 -0.40 -21.39 -19.54
C TYR A 80 0.97 -20.95 -20.05
N ASP A 81 1.85 -21.92 -20.28
CA ASP A 81 3.20 -21.71 -20.81
C ASP A 81 4.04 -20.68 -20.03
N GLY A 82 3.82 -20.59 -18.72
CA GLY A 82 4.55 -19.65 -17.85
C GLY A 82 4.16 -18.18 -18.08
N GLY A 83 2.98 -17.90 -18.64
CA GLY A 83 2.56 -16.54 -18.99
C GLY A 83 2.43 -15.56 -17.81
N CYS A 84 2.47 -16.06 -16.58
CA CYS A 84 2.54 -15.23 -15.36
C CYS A 84 3.97 -15.05 -14.81
N ASP A 85 4.96 -15.76 -15.35
CA ASP A 85 6.33 -15.73 -14.86
C ASP A 85 6.95 -14.35 -15.05
N GLY A 86 7.39 -13.74 -13.95
CA GLY A 86 7.94 -12.38 -13.96
C GLY A 86 6.89 -11.27 -13.97
N ILE A 87 5.61 -11.62 -14.01
CA ILE A 87 4.49 -10.68 -13.82
C ILE A 87 4.00 -10.75 -12.38
N THR A 88 3.65 -11.95 -11.90
CA THR A 88 3.09 -12.16 -10.56
C THR A 88 3.57 -13.48 -9.94
N PRO A 89 3.91 -13.54 -8.64
CA PRO A 89 4.03 -12.41 -7.73
C PRO A 89 5.18 -11.48 -8.13
N PRO A 90 5.16 -10.20 -7.70
CA PRO A 90 6.21 -9.26 -8.06
C PRO A 90 7.55 -9.70 -7.46
N LYS A 91 8.59 -9.75 -8.30
CA LYS A 91 9.94 -10.15 -7.90
C LYS A 91 10.81 -8.93 -7.59
N ASN A 92 11.80 -9.12 -6.72
CA ASN A 92 12.81 -8.12 -6.37
C ASN A 92 12.23 -6.83 -5.75
N CYS A 93 11.15 -6.96 -4.99
CA CYS A 93 10.64 -5.82 -4.23
C CYS A 93 11.64 -5.41 -3.13
N PRO A 94 11.80 -4.10 -2.89
CA PRO A 94 12.68 -3.61 -1.84
C PRO A 94 12.19 -4.12 -0.49
N THR A 95 13.12 -4.58 0.36
CA THR A 95 12.80 -4.86 1.76
C THR A 95 12.49 -3.55 2.44
N LEU A 96 11.24 -3.36 2.85
CA LEU A 96 10.83 -2.15 3.55
C LEU A 96 11.13 -2.33 5.05
N TYR A 97 11.83 -1.36 5.64
CA TYR A 97 12.13 -1.38 7.07
C TYR A 97 10.82 -1.31 7.88
N GLY A 98 10.45 -2.42 8.53
CA GLY A 98 9.23 -2.54 9.32
C GLY A 98 8.39 -3.81 9.05
N GLU A 99 8.66 -4.57 7.98
CA GLU A 99 7.92 -5.81 7.67
C GLU A 99 8.22 -6.99 8.60
N ASN A 100 9.41 -7.04 9.20
CA ASN A 100 9.75 -8.04 10.20
C ASN A 100 9.22 -7.55 11.55
N GLY A 101 8.08 -8.07 11.98
CA GLY A 101 7.37 -7.67 13.21
C GLY A 101 8.24 -7.66 14.47
N VAL A 102 9.00 -6.59 14.67
CA VAL A 102 9.60 -6.22 15.95
C VAL A 102 8.53 -5.42 16.69
N PRO A 103 7.93 -5.95 17.78
CA PRO A 103 6.79 -5.33 18.45
C PRO A 103 7.06 -3.93 19.02
N ASN A 104 8.32 -3.51 19.08
CA ASN A 104 8.75 -2.25 19.69
C ASN A 104 9.05 -1.12 18.68
N GLN A 105 8.82 -1.33 17.37
CA GLN A 105 9.20 -0.34 16.34
C GLN A 105 8.01 0.35 15.63
N LEU A 106 6.78 -0.09 15.88
CA LEU A 106 5.57 0.67 15.51
C LEU A 106 5.52 2.03 16.23
N ASP A 107 5.97 2.09 17.50
CA ASP A 107 6.04 3.33 18.27
C ASP A 107 7.05 4.33 17.69
N ASP A 108 8.18 3.84 17.17
CA ASP A 108 9.26 4.70 16.67
C ASP A 108 8.95 5.22 15.26
N TYR A 109 8.39 4.37 14.38
CA TYR A 109 7.91 4.85 13.07
C TYR A 109 6.71 5.77 13.20
N SER A 110 5.78 5.49 14.12
CA SER A 110 4.68 6.42 14.43
C SER A 110 5.20 7.79 14.89
N ARG A 111 6.34 7.85 15.61
CA ARG A 111 7.00 9.11 15.98
C ARG A 111 7.66 9.79 14.78
N VAL A 112 8.32 9.04 13.90
CA VAL A 112 8.95 9.58 12.67
C VAL A 112 7.89 10.09 11.68
N TYR A 113 6.85 9.31 11.42
CA TYR A 113 5.73 9.69 10.55
C TYR A 113 4.94 10.87 11.13
N ARG A 114 4.75 10.93 12.46
CA ARG A 114 4.20 12.11 13.14
C ARG A 114 5.11 13.34 12.99
N ARG A 115 6.44 13.18 13.03
CA ARG A 115 7.37 14.29 12.75
C ARG A 115 7.34 14.75 11.29
N GLN A 116 7.18 13.83 10.34
CA GLN A 116 7.29 14.10 8.91
C GLN A 116 5.96 14.57 8.28
N TYR A 117 4.81 14.12 8.80
CA TYR A 117 3.48 14.39 8.25
C TYR A 117 2.46 14.95 9.26
N GLY A 118 2.83 15.06 10.55
CA GLY A 118 1.94 15.45 11.64
C GLY A 118 2.37 16.74 12.36
N HIS A 119 2.08 17.90 11.78
CA HIS A 119 2.07 19.15 12.55
C HIS A 119 0.70 19.37 13.20
N LEU A 120 0.40 18.64 14.28
CA LEU A 120 -0.77 18.93 15.14
C LEU A 120 -0.41 18.84 16.62
N ASN A 121 -1.00 19.77 17.38
CA ASN A 121 -0.67 20.09 18.77
C ASN A 121 -0.81 18.91 19.74
N ARG A 122 0.06 18.91 20.75
CA ARG A 122 0.33 17.86 21.75
C ARG A 122 -0.84 17.46 22.68
N ASN A 123 -2.07 17.93 22.44
CA ASN A 123 -3.16 17.86 23.42
C ASN A 123 -4.36 16.97 23.06
N ASP A 124 -4.39 16.29 21.91
CA ASP A 124 -5.47 15.32 21.63
C ASP A 124 -5.06 13.89 22.00
N SER A 125 -5.75 13.35 23.00
CA SER A 125 -5.62 11.97 23.50
C SER A 125 -6.36 10.94 22.62
N ASN A 126 -6.73 11.30 21.39
CA ASN A 126 -7.35 10.40 20.42
C ASN A 126 -6.41 10.21 19.23
N LEU A 127 -5.84 9.02 19.12
CA LEU A 127 -4.78 8.68 18.19
C LEU A 127 -5.33 8.33 16.80
N ASP A 128 -6.16 9.21 16.21
CA ASP A 128 -6.54 9.10 14.81
C ASP A 128 -5.49 9.86 13.97
N PHE A 129 -4.63 9.11 13.29
CA PHE A 129 -3.49 9.64 12.54
C PHE A 129 -3.91 10.46 11.31
N TYR A 130 -3.96 11.78 11.49
CA TYR A 130 -4.22 12.76 10.45
C TYR A 130 -2.95 13.06 9.61
N ALA A 131 -2.72 12.34 8.51
CA ALA A 131 -1.59 12.61 7.61
C ALA A 131 -1.83 13.85 6.70
N LYS A 132 -1.58 15.06 7.18
CA LYS A 132 -1.73 16.26 6.34
C LYS A 132 -0.61 16.25 5.27
N LYS A 133 -0.97 16.28 3.98
CA LYS A 133 -0.01 16.35 2.87
C LYS A 133 0.84 17.64 3.02
N PRO A 134 2.18 17.60 2.92
CA PRO A 134 2.96 18.83 2.83
C PRO A 134 2.62 19.52 1.49
N SER A 135 2.19 20.78 1.55
CA SER A 135 2.05 21.60 0.37
C SER A 135 3.40 21.68 -0.34
N LYS A 136 3.41 21.49 -1.66
CA LYS A 136 4.61 21.51 -2.52
C LYS A 136 5.62 22.54 -2.04
N MET A 137 6.76 22.08 -1.54
CA MET A 137 7.89 22.95 -1.23
C MET A 137 8.46 23.39 -2.58
N ASN A 138 8.18 24.63 -2.97
CA ASN A 138 8.84 25.23 -4.13
C ASN A 138 10.36 25.22 -3.90
N PRO A 139 11.17 24.78 -4.88
CA PRO A 139 12.61 24.95 -4.79
C PRO A 139 12.88 26.45 -4.85
N THR A 140 13.30 27.02 -3.72
CA THR A 140 13.72 28.42 -3.67
C THR A 140 15.21 28.44 -3.95
N THR A 141 15.57 29.15 -5.01
CA THR A 141 16.91 29.56 -5.42
C THR A 141 17.69 30.21 -4.27
#